data_AF-A0AB33IVJ2-F1
#
_entry.id   AF-A0AB33IVJ2-F1
#
_cell.length_a   1.000
_cell.length_b   1.000
_cell.length_c   1.000
_cell.angle_alpha   90.00
_cell.angle_beta   90.00
_cell.angle_gamma   90.00
#
_symmetry.space_group_name_H-M   'P 1'
#
loop_
_entity.id
_entity.type
_entity.pdbx_description
1 polymer ?
#
loop_
_entity_poly.entity_id
_entity_poly.type
_entity_poly.pdbx_seq_one_letter_code
_entity_poly.pdbx_strand_id
1 'polypeptide(L)'
;MKIADLLRRMLGVVFLPIRLNALFFVFMYALGILSAWLTLPDTNGARLYNNLYLEMLVDVYAACVVLALLPRKLRVATRAVFYVVMYVVTIVDTYCFVKYDSTITPTMLLLVDETNGREAREFLTSTLSPDVLFSRVGWVLLLMLLHIVAACRKWWSCRVEHIFVRELINSPATRLPRIPWAAPVMGLLTAVLLVWGGITSAHNKMATVKLMSGSNIGDVEHTLTEKDHAVLFTPIQRLGFSVYANSLASQQIDKLIASADKVQVDSCSYRSPEIVLIIGESFGRHHSQQYGYFMPTTPRQVAREKSGLLVPFTDVVSCWNLTSFVFKNVFSTHVVGQKGEWCDYPLFPELFRKAGYHVTFITNQFLPKAKEAVYDFSGGFFLNNPVLSKAQFDTRNDSLHRFDEDLLKDYDRLRQQSKKYNLTIFQLIGQHVSYRDRFPRNRTHFYASSYENKRPELNDRQRKMLSFYDNAVLYNDSVVDQIIRRFENRDAIVIYMPDHGEECYEETRGFICRNHSAAIDYPLAKYEFEIPFWIYCSPRYAHQHPEIYREIVAARNRKYMTDALPHLLLYLAGIHTPYYQAAYNVLSPQYDESRKRILKNTADYDLLRSDYLQKP
;
A
#
# COMPACT_ATOMS: atom_id res chain seq x y z
N MET A 1 13.36 57.17 20.70
CA MET A 1 13.30 56.32 21.92
C MET A 1 12.04 55.43 21.99
N LYS A 2 10.81 55.94 21.85
CA LYS A 2 9.58 55.12 21.98
C LYS A 2 9.47 53.91 21.04
N ILE A 3 9.93 54.01 19.79
CA ILE A 3 9.88 52.92 18.79
C ILE A 3 10.86 51.78 19.12
N ALA A 4 12.07 52.12 19.57
CA ALA A 4 13.09 51.13 19.94
C ALA A 4 12.67 50.32 21.18
N ASP A 5 12.05 50.97 22.17
CA ASP A 5 11.50 50.29 23.34
C ASP A 5 10.30 49.41 23.02
N LEU A 6 9.45 49.84 22.08
CA LEU A 6 8.34 49.04 21.58
C LEU A 6 8.85 47.77 20.85
N LEU A 7 9.81 47.92 19.93
CA LEU A 7 10.45 46.80 19.23
C LEU A 7 11.11 45.83 20.21
N ARG A 8 11.82 46.33 21.23
CA ARG A 8 12.45 45.51 22.27
C ARG A 8 11.43 44.67 23.04
N ARG A 9 10.27 45.25 23.38
CA ARG A 9 9.17 44.56 24.05
C ARG A 9 8.55 43.50 23.13
N MET A 10 8.28 43.83 21.87
CA MET A 10 7.74 42.89 20.88
C MET A 10 8.66 41.67 20.68
N LEU A 11 9.96 41.89 20.48
CA LEU A 11 10.94 40.80 20.33
C LEU A 11 11.03 39.93 21.60
N GLY A 12 10.93 40.55 22.78
CA GLY A 12 10.86 39.82 24.04
C GLY A 12 9.63 38.91 24.16
N VAL A 13 8.49 39.30 23.57
CA VAL A 13 7.27 38.49 23.53
C VAL A 13 7.44 37.29 22.60
N VAL A 14 8.11 37.44 21.45
CA VAL A 14 8.39 36.31 20.54
C VAL A 14 9.25 35.23 21.20
N PHE A 15 10.22 35.60 22.03
CA PHE A 15 11.05 34.60 22.73
C PHE A 15 10.39 34.02 24.01
N LEU A 16 9.28 34.61 24.47
CA LEU A 16 8.64 34.24 25.73
C LEU A 16 8.18 32.77 25.79
N PRO A 17 7.55 32.19 24.75
CA PRO A 17 7.12 30.79 24.76
C PRO A 17 8.28 29.81 24.98
N ILE A 18 9.42 30.03 24.31
CA ILE A 18 10.64 29.24 24.49
C ILE A 18 11.16 29.42 25.91
N ARG A 19 11.24 30.66 26.40
CA ARG A 19 11.74 30.96 27.75
C ARG A 19 10.92 30.29 28.86
N LEU A 20 9.60 30.26 28.72
CA LEU A 20 8.68 29.63 29.68
C LEU A 20 8.78 28.10 29.66
N ASN A 21 9.21 27.53 28.54
CA ASN A 21 9.23 26.10 28.26
C ASN A 21 10.62 25.61 27.82
N ALA A 22 11.71 26.23 28.30
CA ALA A 22 13.04 26.03 27.72
C ALA A 22 13.50 24.56 27.69
N LEU A 23 13.25 23.84 28.80
CA LEU A 23 13.61 22.43 28.91
C LEU A 23 12.74 21.55 27.98
N PHE A 24 11.45 21.88 27.84
CA PHE A 24 10.58 21.26 26.84
C PHE A 24 11.09 21.50 25.43
N PHE A 25 11.38 22.75 25.06
CA PHE A 25 11.82 23.12 23.72
C PHE A 25 13.09 22.36 23.32
N VAL A 26 14.13 22.38 24.16
CA VAL A 26 15.41 21.73 23.88
C VAL A 26 15.27 20.23 23.68
N PHE A 27 14.62 19.53 24.62
CA PHE A 27 14.53 18.07 24.56
C PHE A 27 13.56 17.58 23.50
N MET A 28 12.44 18.27 23.25
CA MET A 28 11.51 17.88 22.19
C MET A 28 12.10 18.14 20.80
N TYR A 29 12.83 19.25 20.62
CA TYR A 29 13.56 19.52 19.38
C TYR A 29 14.63 18.46 19.12
N ALA A 30 15.45 18.15 20.13
CA ALA A 30 16.46 17.10 20.05
C ALA A 30 15.85 15.73 19.77
N LEU A 31 14.72 15.39 20.42
CA LEU A 31 14.04 14.11 20.24
C LEU A 31 13.54 13.93 18.81
N GLY A 32 12.94 14.95 18.19
CA GLY A 32 12.48 14.85 16.81
C GLY A 32 13.62 14.71 15.80
N ILE A 33 14.69 15.49 15.95
CA ILE A 33 15.89 15.35 15.10
C ILE A 33 16.50 13.97 15.27
N LEU A 34 16.71 13.55 16.52
CA LEU A 34 17.28 12.24 16.83
C LEU A 34 16.43 11.13 16.22
N SER A 35 15.11 11.18 16.36
CA SER A 35 14.22 10.16 15.79
C SER A 35 14.37 10.04 14.27
N ALA A 36 14.45 11.16 13.54
CA ALA A 36 14.62 11.14 12.08
C ALA A 36 15.96 10.51 11.66
N TRP A 37 17.03 10.75 12.40
CA TRP A 37 18.33 10.10 12.17
C TRP A 37 18.31 8.61 12.47
N LEU A 38 17.68 8.21 13.58
CA LEU A 38 17.63 6.81 14.00
C LEU A 38 16.78 5.96 13.05
N THR A 39 15.80 6.55 12.37
CA THR A 39 14.95 5.87 11.38
C THR A 39 15.40 6.10 9.93
N LEU A 40 16.65 6.53 9.69
CA LEU A 40 17.20 6.64 8.35
C LEU A 40 17.71 5.25 7.87
N PRO A 41 17.23 4.73 6.72
CA PRO A 41 17.69 3.45 6.19
C PRO A 41 19.17 3.45 5.79
N ASP A 42 19.83 2.31 5.96
CA ASP A 42 21.23 2.11 5.58
C ASP A 42 21.41 1.84 4.07
N THR A 43 20.56 2.46 3.24
CA THR A 43 20.55 2.28 1.79
C THR A 43 21.29 3.41 1.07
N ASN A 44 21.95 3.06 -0.05
CA ASN A 44 22.67 4.04 -0.86
C ASN A 44 21.69 5.10 -1.40
N GLY A 45 21.84 6.35 -0.92
CA GLY A 45 21.00 7.48 -1.34
C GLY A 45 19.92 7.89 -0.34
N ALA A 46 19.80 7.20 0.81
CA ALA A 46 18.90 7.64 1.89
C ALA A 46 19.31 9.04 2.40
N ARG A 47 18.34 9.95 2.46
CA ARG A 47 18.53 11.32 2.94
C ARG A 47 17.42 11.70 3.90
N LEU A 48 17.76 12.55 4.86
CA LEU A 48 16.77 13.17 5.73
C LEU A 48 15.90 14.15 4.94
N TYR A 49 14.72 14.41 5.47
CA TYR A 49 13.87 15.50 4.99
C TYR A 49 14.64 16.83 4.99
N ASN A 50 14.75 17.47 3.82
CA ASN A 50 15.62 18.62 3.61
C ASN A 50 15.35 19.78 4.59
N ASN A 51 14.09 19.97 4.98
CA ASN A 51 13.66 21.06 5.86
C ASN A 51 13.43 20.61 7.32
N LEU A 52 13.91 19.42 7.70
CA LEU A 52 13.73 18.81 9.03
C LEU A 52 14.02 19.80 10.17
N TYR A 53 15.18 20.45 10.16
CA TYR A 53 15.64 21.26 11.28
C TYR A 53 14.80 22.52 11.51
N LEU A 54 14.36 23.17 10.42
CA LEU A 54 13.56 24.38 10.49
C LEU A 54 12.09 24.06 10.78
N GLU A 55 11.55 23.01 10.16
CA GLU A 55 10.17 22.59 10.41
C GLU A 55 9.99 22.10 11.85
N MET A 56 10.93 21.31 12.36
CA MET A 56 10.91 20.87 13.75
C MET A 56 11.00 22.05 14.72
N LEU A 57 11.74 23.12 14.36
CA LEU A 57 11.83 24.33 15.18
C LEU A 57 10.47 25.02 15.25
N VAL A 58 9.80 25.16 14.10
CA VAL A 58 8.46 25.77 14.01
C VAL A 58 7.43 24.93 14.79
N ASP A 59 7.43 23.61 14.62
CA ASP A 59 6.48 22.71 15.29
C ASP A 59 6.63 22.73 16.82
N VAL A 60 7.87 22.65 17.32
CA VAL A 60 8.14 22.71 18.77
C VAL A 60 7.88 24.11 19.34
N TYR A 61 8.14 25.16 18.56
CA TYR A 61 7.79 26.53 18.94
C TYR A 61 6.26 26.69 19.05
N ALA A 62 5.50 26.20 18.09
CA ALA A 62 4.03 26.22 18.13
C ALA A 62 3.50 25.50 19.38
N ALA A 63 4.06 24.32 19.70
CA ALA A 63 3.74 23.62 20.95
C ALA A 63 4.09 24.45 22.20
N CYS A 64 5.23 25.14 22.20
CA CYS A 64 5.61 26.06 23.28
C CYS A 64 4.65 27.24 23.43
N VAL A 65 4.11 27.79 22.33
CA VAL A 65 3.09 28.85 22.34
C VAL A 65 1.82 28.34 23.01
N VAL A 66 1.31 27.19 22.58
CA VAL A 66 0.12 26.55 23.19
C VAL A 66 0.32 26.35 24.69
N LEU A 67 1.46 25.78 25.09
CA LEU A 67 1.80 25.60 26.50
C LEU A 67 1.89 26.94 27.26
N ALA A 68 2.42 27.99 26.64
CA ALA A 68 2.56 29.31 27.25
C ALA A 68 1.20 29.99 27.51
N LEU A 69 0.16 29.66 26.75
CA LEU A 69 -1.21 30.14 26.96
C LEU A 69 -1.90 29.44 28.14
N LEU A 70 -1.48 28.23 28.51
CA LEU A 70 -2.09 27.48 29.62
C LEU A 70 -1.73 28.06 31.01
N PRO A 71 -2.66 28.02 31.98
CA PRO A 71 -2.37 28.32 33.38
C PRO A 71 -1.23 27.46 33.94
N ARG A 72 -0.46 27.99 34.90
CA ARG A 72 0.77 27.36 35.39
C ARG A 72 0.61 25.89 35.84
N LYS A 73 -0.47 25.56 36.55
CA LYS A 73 -0.73 24.18 37.02
C LYS A 73 -1.00 23.24 35.84
N LEU A 74 -1.88 23.65 34.93
CA LEU A 74 -2.25 22.89 33.73
C LEU A 74 -1.03 22.70 32.82
N ARG A 75 -0.24 23.75 32.58
CA ARG A 75 1.00 23.69 31.79
C ARG A 75 1.98 22.63 32.30
N VAL A 76 2.13 22.49 33.62
CA VAL A 76 3.02 21.47 34.19
C VAL A 76 2.50 20.07 33.86
N ALA A 77 1.21 19.82 34.09
CA ALA A 77 0.58 18.53 33.78
C ALA A 77 0.63 18.22 32.28
N THR A 78 0.25 19.16 31.42
CA THR A 78 0.26 18.99 29.96
C THR A 78 1.67 18.66 29.46
N ARG A 79 2.73 19.35 29.93
CA ARG A 79 4.11 19.01 29.56
C ARG A 79 4.50 17.59 29.96
N ALA A 80 4.12 17.16 31.16
CA ALA A 80 4.40 15.80 31.62
C ALA A 80 3.75 14.76 30.69
N VAL A 81 2.49 14.98 30.31
CA VAL A 81 1.79 14.13 29.33
C VAL A 81 2.50 14.13 27.98
N PHE A 82 2.86 15.31 27.45
CA PHE A 82 3.61 15.40 26.19
C PHE A 82 4.93 14.64 26.23
N TYR A 83 5.70 14.75 27.33
CA TYR A 83 6.95 13.99 27.46
C TYR A 83 6.70 12.50 27.38
N VAL A 84 5.75 11.99 28.16
CA VAL A 84 5.43 10.55 28.17
C VAL A 84 5.03 10.09 26.78
N VAL A 85 4.09 10.77 26.13
CA VAL A 85 3.59 10.41 24.80
C VAL A 85 4.74 10.45 23.77
N MET A 86 5.48 11.57 23.68
CA MET A 86 6.52 11.72 22.66
C MET A 86 7.65 10.70 22.83
N TYR A 87 8.11 10.43 24.06
CA TYR A 87 9.14 9.41 24.28
C TYR A 87 8.63 8.01 23.99
N VAL A 88 7.43 7.65 24.45
CA VAL A 88 6.86 6.31 24.20
C VAL A 88 6.70 6.07 22.70
N VAL A 89 6.10 7.01 21.98
CA VAL A 89 5.90 6.87 20.52
C VAL A 89 7.23 6.79 19.78
N THR A 90 8.23 7.62 20.13
CA THR A 90 9.55 7.54 19.51
C THR A 90 10.28 6.23 19.81
N ILE A 91 10.16 5.69 21.02
CA ILE A 91 10.74 4.39 21.39
C ILE A 91 10.09 3.29 20.55
N VAL A 92 8.76 3.25 20.48
CA VAL A 92 8.01 2.26 19.69
C VAL A 92 8.37 2.36 18.20
N ASP A 93 8.40 3.57 17.64
CA ASP A 93 8.72 3.79 16.23
C ASP A 93 10.16 3.39 15.88
N THR A 94 11.12 3.74 16.74
CA THR A 94 12.53 3.34 16.55
C THR A 94 12.69 1.83 16.70
N TYR A 95 11.95 1.22 17.63
CA TYR A 95 11.95 -0.24 17.80
C TYR A 95 11.39 -0.95 16.57
N CYS A 96 10.27 -0.47 16.01
CA CYS A 96 9.72 -1.00 14.78
C CYS A 96 10.77 -0.93 13.65
N PHE A 97 11.49 0.19 13.56
CA PHE A 97 12.53 0.36 12.56
C PHE A 97 13.69 -0.64 12.75
N VAL A 98 14.20 -0.80 13.96
CA VAL A 98 15.28 -1.76 14.26
C VAL A 98 14.87 -3.20 13.98
N LYS A 99 13.61 -3.55 14.29
CA LYS A 99 13.14 -4.94 14.23
C LYS A 99 12.62 -5.35 12.85
N TYR A 100 11.95 -4.44 12.16
CA TYR A 100 11.20 -4.70 10.93
C TYR A 100 11.67 -3.88 9.73
N ASP A 101 12.75 -3.10 9.88
CA ASP A 101 13.26 -2.17 8.86
C ASP A 101 12.19 -1.18 8.35
N SER A 102 11.22 -0.85 9.23
CA SER A 102 10.08 0.01 8.90
C SER A 102 9.60 0.79 10.12
N THR A 103 9.20 2.04 9.92
CA THR A 103 8.62 2.90 10.97
C THR A 103 7.16 2.52 11.27
N ILE A 104 6.49 3.21 12.20
CA ILE A 104 5.05 2.98 12.47
C ILE A 104 4.25 3.17 11.18
N THR A 105 3.45 2.17 10.86
CA THR A 105 2.52 2.14 9.72
C THR A 105 1.10 1.81 10.17
N PRO A 106 0.07 2.14 9.36
CA PRO A 106 -1.33 1.76 9.63
C PRO A 106 -1.48 0.26 9.93
N THR A 107 -0.80 -0.58 9.16
CA THR A 107 -0.78 -2.05 9.27
C THR A 107 -0.29 -2.52 10.64
N MET A 108 0.80 -1.94 11.15
CA MET A 108 1.34 -2.31 12.46
C MET A 108 0.36 -2.03 13.59
N LEU A 109 -0.40 -0.92 13.50
CA LEU A 109 -1.42 -0.61 14.51
C LEU A 109 -2.61 -1.56 14.46
N LEU A 110 -3.03 -1.97 13.26
CA LEU A 110 -4.13 -2.93 13.09
C LEU A 110 -3.76 -4.29 13.68
N LEU A 111 -2.54 -4.76 13.44
CA LEU A 111 -2.04 -5.99 14.06
C LEU A 111 -2.06 -5.92 15.59
N VAL A 112 -1.68 -4.78 16.17
CA VAL A 112 -1.76 -4.58 17.63
C VAL A 112 -3.20 -4.64 18.14
N ASP A 113 -4.16 -4.08 17.40
CA ASP A 113 -5.60 -4.15 17.74
C ASP A 113 -6.14 -5.59 17.67
N GLU A 114 -5.60 -6.41 16.76
CA GLU A 114 -5.94 -7.84 16.64
C GLU A 114 -5.23 -8.74 17.67
N THR A 115 -4.11 -8.28 18.26
CA THR A 115 -3.37 -9.05 19.28
C THR A 115 -4.05 -9.06 20.65
N ASN A 116 -3.92 -10.19 21.36
CA ASN A 116 -4.45 -10.30 22.73
C ASN A 116 -3.49 -9.68 23.78
N GLY A 117 -3.98 -9.45 25.00
CA GLY A 117 -3.19 -8.84 26.08
C GLY A 117 -1.93 -9.60 26.50
N ARG A 118 -1.79 -10.89 26.14
CA ARG A 118 -0.57 -11.69 26.39
C ARG A 118 0.51 -11.37 25.34
N GLU A 119 0.13 -11.27 24.07
CA GLU A 119 1.01 -10.89 22.96
C GLU A 119 1.49 -9.43 23.08
N ALA A 120 0.62 -8.51 23.49
CA ALA A 120 1.01 -7.14 23.78
C ALA A 120 2.03 -7.05 24.94
N ARG A 121 1.91 -7.92 25.95
CA ARG A 121 2.88 -8.02 27.04
C ARG A 121 4.21 -8.61 26.59
N GLU A 122 4.18 -9.67 25.79
CA GLU A 122 5.38 -10.28 25.19
C GLU A 122 6.12 -9.28 24.30
N PHE A 123 5.39 -8.52 23.48
CA PHE A 123 5.90 -7.40 22.69
C PHE A 123 6.64 -6.39 23.57
N LEU A 124 6.01 -5.86 24.63
CA LEU A 124 6.63 -4.91 25.56
C LEU A 124 7.88 -5.47 26.27
N THR A 125 7.88 -6.74 26.68
CA THR A 125 9.07 -7.38 27.25
C THR A 125 10.19 -7.56 26.22
N SER A 126 9.86 -7.80 24.95
CA SER A 126 10.86 -7.91 23.89
C SER A 126 11.51 -6.56 23.55
N THR A 127 10.76 -5.45 23.66
CA THR A 127 11.24 -4.07 23.49
C THR A 127 12.27 -3.66 24.54
N LEU A 128 12.33 -4.36 25.68
CA LEU A 128 13.24 -4.09 26.81
C LEU A 128 14.38 -5.11 26.94
N SER A 129 14.60 -5.94 25.92
CA SER A 129 15.72 -6.89 25.91
C SER A 129 17.09 -6.16 25.86
N PRO A 130 18.16 -6.75 26.44
CA PRO A 130 19.50 -6.14 26.45
C PRO A 130 20.00 -5.78 25.05
N ASP A 131 19.70 -6.59 24.04
CA ASP A 131 20.11 -6.36 22.65
C ASP A 131 19.45 -5.11 22.03
N VAL A 132 18.23 -4.79 22.45
CA VAL A 132 17.52 -3.56 22.01
C VAL A 132 18.08 -2.32 22.71
N LEU A 133 18.54 -2.43 23.96
CA LEU A 133 19.18 -1.31 24.67
C LEU A 133 20.48 -0.84 23.99
N PHE A 134 21.23 -1.74 23.36
CA PHE A 134 22.44 -1.42 22.58
C PHE A 134 22.15 -1.11 21.10
N SER A 135 20.88 -1.14 20.68
CA SER A 135 20.46 -0.76 19.32
C SER A 135 20.24 0.75 19.18
N ARG A 136 19.70 1.19 18.03
CA ARG A 136 19.27 2.58 17.78
C ARG A 136 18.33 3.12 18.87
N VAL A 137 17.52 2.25 19.51
CA VAL A 137 16.61 2.61 20.62
C VAL A 137 17.37 3.16 21.84
N GLY A 138 18.60 2.68 22.10
CA GLY A 138 19.43 3.12 23.22
C GLY A 138 19.69 4.62 23.24
N TRP A 139 19.82 5.25 22.07
CA TRP A 139 20.01 6.70 21.95
C TRP A 139 18.79 7.50 22.42
N VAL A 140 17.58 7.00 22.17
CA VAL A 140 16.34 7.62 22.65
C VAL A 140 16.27 7.54 24.18
N LEU A 141 16.62 6.38 24.74
CA LEU A 141 16.65 6.16 26.18
C LEU A 141 17.71 7.02 26.87
N LEU A 142 18.88 7.19 26.24
CA LEU A 142 19.93 8.09 26.73
C LEU A 142 19.44 9.54 26.76
N LEU A 143 18.79 10.02 25.68
CA LEU A 143 18.22 11.36 25.65
C LEU A 143 17.14 11.53 26.74
N MET A 144 16.31 10.51 26.96
CA MET A 144 15.30 10.50 28.03
C MET A 144 15.95 10.56 29.41
N LEU A 145 17.03 9.82 29.67
CA LEU A 145 17.76 9.86 30.93
C LEU A 145 18.36 11.26 31.18
N LEU A 146 19.01 11.84 30.16
CA LEU A 146 19.55 13.21 30.24
C LEU A 146 18.45 14.24 30.53
N HIS A 147 17.25 14.05 29.95
CA HIS A 147 16.09 14.88 30.23
C HIS A 147 15.64 14.76 31.68
N ILE A 148 15.48 13.53 32.20
CA ILE A 148 15.10 13.28 33.59
C ILE A 148 16.12 13.93 34.54
N VAL A 149 17.42 13.77 34.28
CA VAL A 149 18.48 14.40 35.07
C VAL A 149 18.38 15.93 35.06
N ALA A 150 18.16 16.53 33.88
CA ALA A 150 17.99 17.97 33.76
C ALA A 150 16.72 18.48 34.48
N ALA A 151 15.61 17.74 34.42
CA ALA A 151 14.34 18.08 35.06
C ALA A 151 14.40 17.93 36.60
N CYS A 152 15.06 16.88 37.09
CA CYS A 152 15.21 16.58 38.53
C CYS A 152 16.36 17.34 39.20
N ARG A 153 17.13 18.14 38.45
CA ARG A 153 18.31 18.87 38.94
C ARG A 153 18.07 19.62 40.25
N LYS A 154 16.98 20.38 40.37
CA LYS A 154 16.64 21.14 41.60
C LYS A 154 16.33 20.24 42.80
N TRP A 155 15.73 19.09 42.56
CA TRP A 155 15.41 18.11 43.60
C TRP A 155 16.68 17.40 44.08
N TRP A 156 17.59 17.05 43.16
CA TRP A 156 18.90 16.47 43.48
C TRP A 156 19.80 17.47 44.24
N SER A 157 19.84 18.74 43.84
CA SER A 157 20.63 19.78 44.52
C SER A 157 20.22 20.02 45.98
N CYS A 158 19.00 19.63 46.37
CA CYS A 158 18.49 19.77 47.73
C CYS A 158 18.72 18.53 48.61
N ARG A 159 19.06 17.36 48.02
CA ARG A 159 19.22 16.08 48.75
C ARG A 159 20.66 15.55 48.80
N VAL A 160 21.58 16.11 48.02
CA VAL A 160 22.99 15.67 48.02
C VAL A 160 23.75 16.41 49.12
N GLU A 161 24.18 15.68 50.16
CA GLU A 161 24.99 16.21 51.27
C GLU A 161 26.47 16.44 50.90
N HIS A 162 27.01 15.71 49.91
CA HIS A 162 28.40 15.86 49.48
C HIS A 162 28.65 17.15 48.69
N ILE A 163 29.47 18.04 49.27
CA ILE A 163 29.82 19.39 48.77
C ILE A 163 30.33 19.37 47.32
N PHE A 164 31.16 18.39 46.95
CA PHE A 164 31.81 18.33 45.63
C PHE A 164 30.82 18.08 44.48
N VAL A 165 29.85 17.18 44.69
CA VAL A 165 28.78 16.90 43.71
C VAL A 165 27.79 18.07 43.66
N ARG A 166 27.55 18.72 44.80
CA ARG A 166 26.72 19.93 44.89
C ARG A 166 27.36 21.12 44.15
N GLU A 167 28.68 21.28 44.17
CA GLU A 167 29.41 22.30 43.41
C GLU A 167 29.45 22.00 41.91
N LEU A 168 29.65 20.74 41.51
CA LEU A 168 29.62 20.33 40.10
C LEU A 168 28.23 20.55 39.48
N ILE A 169 27.16 20.21 40.22
CA ILE A 169 25.76 20.45 39.81
C ILE A 169 25.40 21.95 39.81
N ASN A 170 26.04 22.77 40.64
CA ASN A 170 25.78 24.21 40.76
C ASN A 170 26.79 25.11 40.01
N SER A 171 27.75 24.51 39.29
CA SER A 171 28.78 25.22 38.54
C SER A 171 28.17 26.29 37.60
N PRO A 172 28.73 27.52 37.56
CA PRO A 172 28.23 28.60 36.71
C PRO A 172 28.24 28.25 35.22
N ALA A 173 29.05 27.29 34.77
CA ALA A 173 29.07 26.77 33.40
C ALA A 173 27.77 26.04 32.99
N THR A 174 26.95 25.62 33.97
CA THR A 174 25.72 24.85 33.74
C THR A 174 24.45 25.65 34.04
N ARG A 175 24.56 26.90 34.51
CA ARG A 175 23.41 27.81 34.61
C ARG A 175 23.21 28.44 33.23
N LEU A 176 22.07 28.17 32.57
CA LEU A 176 21.67 29.02 31.44
C LEU A 176 21.61 30.46 31.96
N PRO A 177 22.47 31.37 31.47
CA PRO A 177 22.58 32.68 32.06
C PRO A 177 21.26 33.42 31.80
N ARG A 178 20.62 33.93 32.85
CA ARG A 178 19.50 34.86 32.72
C ARG A 178 20.08 36.18 32.24
N ILE A 179 20.23 36.32 30.93
CA ILE A 179 20.78 37.49 30.28
C ILE A 179 19.61 38.36 29.77
N PRO A 180 19.11 39.32 30.55
CA PRO A 180 17.99 40.18 30.13
C PRO A 180 18.33 41.03 28.89
N TRP A 181 19.61 41.30 28.63
CA TRP A 181 20.05 42.05 27.43
C TRP A 181 20.05 41.22 26.14
N ALA A 182 20.11 39.89 26.22
CA ALA A 182 20.09 38.99 25.06
C ALA A 182 18.66 38.65 24.59
N ALA A 183 17.63 38.87 25.42
CA ALA A 183 16.24 38.59 25.10
C ALA A 183 15.73 39.20 23.77
N PRO A 184 16.01 40.49 23.44
CA PRO A 184 15.59 41.05 22.16
C PRO A 184 16.37 40.48 20.97
N VAL A 185 17.66 40.15 21.14
CA VAL A 185 18.47 39.53 20.08
C VAL A 185 18.00 38.10 19.80
N MET A 186 17.76 37.32 20.86
CA MET A 186 17.18 35.98 20.75
C MET A 186 15.76 36.02 20.19
N GLY A 187 14.98 37.05 20.55
CA GLY A 187 13.67 37.33 19.96
C GLY A 187 13.72 37.61 18.47
N LEU A 188 14.68 38.42 18.02
CA LEU A 188 14.90 38.71 16.61
C LEU A 188 15.33 37.46 15.84
N LEU A 189 16.30 36.71 16.36
CA LEU A 189 16.74 35.45 15.77
C LEU A 189 15.58 34.44 15.67
N THR A 190 14.80 34.31 16.75
CA THR A 190 13.61 33.43 16.76
C THR A 190 12.60 33.88 15.73
N ALA A 191 12.32 35.19 15.63
CA ALA A 191 11.39 35.72 14.63
C ALA A 191 11.85 35.41 13.19
N VAL A 192 13.14 35.63 12.89
CA VAL A 192 13.72 35.34 11.57
C VAL A 192 13.62 33.85 11.24
N LEU A 193 14.01 32.98 12.18
CA LEU A 193 13.95 31.53 11.98
C LEU A 193 12.51 31.01 11.84
N LEU A 194 11.54 31.61 12.53
CA LEU A 194 10.13 31.25 12.40
C LEU A 194 9.53 31.70 11.08
N VAL A 195 9.88 32.90 10.59
CA VAL A 195 9.43 33.38 9.27
C VAL A 195 10.05 32.51 8.18
N TRP A 196 11.37 32.28 8.24
CA TRP A 196 12.05 31.41 7.29
C TRP A 196 11.46 30.01 7.32
N GLY A 197 11.41 29.38 8.50
CA GLY A 197 10.90 28.03 8.68
C GLY A 197 9.43 27.90 8.26
N GLY A 198 8.61 28.90 8.56
CA GLY A 198 7.20 28.91 8.14
C GLY A 198 7.04 28.93 6.62
N ILE A 199 7.84 29.74 5.92
CA ILE A 199 7.84 29.78 4.45
C ILE A 199 8.36 28.46 3.88
N THR A 200 9.47 27.94 4.38
CA THR A 200 10.05 26.69 3.84
C THR A 200 9.23 25.46 4.19
N SER A 201 8.49 25.45 5.30
CA SER A 201 7.62 24.34 5.72
C SER A 201 6.22 24.38 5.12
N ALA A 202 5.79 25.50 4.54
CA ALA A 202 4.41 25.69 4.07
C ALA A 202 3.95 24.56 3.13
N HIS A 203 4.80 24.17 2.18
CA HIS A 203 4.52 23.09 1.23
C HIS A 203 4.21 21.75 1.95
N ASN A 204 5.05 21.32 2.88
CA ASN A 204 4.88 20.05 3.59
C ASN A 204 3.67 20.08 4.54
N LYS A 205 3.39 21.24 5.16
CA LYS A 205 2.17 21.41 5.96
C LYS A 205 0.91 21.33 5.11
N MET A 206 0.88 21.97 3.94
CA MET A 206 -0.23 21.87 3.01
C MET A 206 -0.42 20.44 2.50
N ALA A 207 0.67 19.75 2.16
CA ALA A 207 0.64 18.36 1.75
C ALA A 207 0.13 17.44 2.89
N THR A 208 0.55 17.69 4.13
CA THR A 208 0.08 16.93 5.31
C THR A 208 -1.42 17.15 5.54
N VAL A 209 -1.90 18.38 5.39
CA VAL A 209 -3.35 18.67 5.48
C VAL A 209 -4.12 17.97 4.37
N LYS A 210 -3.62 18.00 3.13
CA LYS A 210 -4.20 17.26 2.00
C LYS A 210 -4.29 15.77 2.31
N LEU A 211 -3.20 15.18 2.78
CA LEU A 211 -3.13 13.77 3.17
C LEU A 211 -4.15 13.41 4.26
N MET A 212 -4.27 14.25 5.29
CA MET A 212 -5.19 14.06 6.43
C MET A 212 -6.62 14.52 6.14
N SER A 213 -6.96 14.80 4.87
CA SER A 213 -8.30 15.24 4.44
C SER A 213 -8.93 14.31 3.39
N GLY A 214 -8.25 13.22 3.02
CA GLY A 214 -8.77 12.24 2.06
C GLY A 214 -10.05 11.59 2.60
N SER A 215 -11.08 11.45 1.75
CA SER A 215 -12.41 11.00 2.19
C SER A 215 -12.49 9.49 2.39
N ASN A 216 -11.55 8.75 1.79
CA ASN A 216 -11.45 7.30 1.85
C ASN A 216 -9.96 6.88 1.75
N ILE A 217 -9.65 5.61 2.03
CA ILE A 217 -8.26 5.14 2.03
C ILE A 217 -7.58 5.26 0.65
N GLY A 218 -8.38 5.19 -0.42
CA GLY A 218 -7.90 5.37 -1.77
C GLY A 218 -7.40 6.79 -2.05
N ASP A 219 -8.13 7.81 -1.62
CA ASP A 219 -7.68 9.20 -1.76
C ASP A 219 -6.35 9.43 -1.03
N VAL A 220 -6.21 8.83 0.16
CA VAL A 220 -5.01 8.91 1.00
C VAL A 220 -3.83 8.22 0.32
N GLU A 221 -4.01 6.98 -0.16
CA GLU A 221 -3.00 6.24 -0.91
C GLU A 221 -2.59 6.98 -2.18
N HIS A 222 -3.55 7.50 -2.94
CA HIS A 222 -3.26 8.31 -4.12
C HIS A 222 -2.43 9.53 -3.76
N THR A 223 -2.80 10.25 -2.69
CA THR A 223 -2.05 11.42 -2.22
C THR A 223 -0.62 11.07 -1.80
N LEU A 224 -0.40 9.92 -1.16
CA LEU A 224 0.95 9.42 -0.85
C LEU A 224 1.78 9.09 -2.09
N THR A 225 1.12 8.75 -3.19
CA THR A 225 1.81 8.48 -4.46
C THR A 225 2.14 9.75 -5.23
N GLU A 226 1.64 10.93 -4.87
CA GLU A 226 1.95 12.15 -5.61
C GLU A 226 3.42 12.59 -5.42
N LYS A 227 3.99 13.30 -6.41
CA LYS A 227 5.39 13.75 -6.36
C LYS A 227 5.69 14.68 -5.18
N ASP A 228 4.72 15.53 -4.81
CA ASP A 228 4.83 16.53 -3.72
C ASP A 228 4.02 16.10 -2.48
N HIS A 229 4.00 14.81 -2.17
CA HIS A 229 3.28 14.26 -1.01
C HIS A 229 3.89 14.70 0.32
N ALA A 230 3.12 14.51 1.39
CA ALA A 230 3.54 14.88 2.75
C ALA A 230 4.68 13.99 3.25
N VAL A 231 5.71 14.61 3.82
CA VAL A 231 6.78 13.91 4.53
C VAL A 231 6.46 13.89 6.03
N LEU A 232 6.03 12.74 6.53
CA LEU A 232 5.76 12.50 7.95
C LEU A 232 7.06 12.17 8.69
N PHE A 233 7.88 13.20 8.93
CA PHE A 233 9.26 13.04 9.42
C PHE A 233 9.35 12.72 10.92
N THR A 234 8.30 12.96 11.71
CA THR A 234 8.27 12.62 13.14
C THR A 234 7.45 11.35 13.44
N PRO A 235 7.81 10.59 14.49
CA PRO A 235 7.04 9.44 14.96
C PRO A 235 5.56 9.76 15.26
N ILE A 236 5.28 10.94 15.84
CA ILE A 236 3.91 11.33 16.19
C ILE A 236 3.04 11.63 14.97
N GLN A 237 3.64 12.18 13.90
CA GLN A 237 2.95 12.37 12.61
C GLN A 237 2.64 11.02 11.97
N ARG A 238 3.60 10.08 11.98
CA ARG A 238 3.39 8.71 11.47
C ARG A 238 2.29 7.97 12.24
N LEU A 239 2.29 8.09 13.57
CA LEU A 239 1.23 7.53 14.42
C LEU A 239 -0.14 8.16 14.11
N GLY A 240 -0.22 9.50 14.07
CA GLY A 240 -1.47 10.21 13.78
C GLY A 240 -2.04 9.86 12.41
N PHE A 241 -1.18 9.79 11.39
CA PHE A 241 -1.54 9.31 10.07
C PHE A 241 -2.04 7.86 10.09
N SER A 242 -1.36 6.98 10.82
CA SER A 242 -1.71 5.56 10.91
C SER A 242 -3.08 5.35 11.56
N VAL A 243 -3.39 6.12 12.62
CA VAL A 243 -4.73 6.12 13.25
C VAL A 243 -5.80 6.65 12.28
N TYR A 244 -5.50 7.73 11.56
CA TYR A 244 -6.41 8.31 10.58
C TYR A 244 -6.71 7.34 9.43
N ALA A 245 -5.68 6.75 8.83
CA ALA A 245 -5.82 5.76 7.76
C ALA A 245 -6.66 4.55 8.21
N ASN A 246 -6.42 4.03 9.42
CA ASN A 246 -7.22 2.94 9.98
C ASN A 246 -8.69 3.35 10.15
N SER A 247 -8.98 4.59 10.59
CA SER A 247 -10.36 5.06 10.73
C SER A 247 -11.11 5.10 9.39
N LEU A 248 -10.44 5.47 8.29
CA LEU A 248 -11.03 5.46 6.95
C LEU A 248 -11.26 4.02 6.44
N ALA A 249 -10.30 3.13 6.67
CA ALA A 249 -10.45 1.72 6.31
C ALA A 249 -11.63 1.08 7.05
N SER A 250 -11.78 1.35 8.36
CA SER A 250 -12.93 0.88 9.15
C SER A 250 -14.26 1.38 8.59
N GLN A 251 -14.36 2.64 8.17
CA GLN A 251 -15.59 3.17 7.55
C GLN A 251 -15.95 2.42 6.26
N GLN A 252 -14.96 2.08 5.42
CA GLN A 252 -15.21 1.29 4.21
C GLN A 252 -15.61 -0.16 4.53
N ILE A 253 -15.01 -0.77 5.56
CA ILE A 253 -15.44 -2.09 6.06
C ILE A 253 -16.89 -2.04 6.54
N ASP A 254 -17.27 -1.03 7.32
CA ASP A 254 -18.63 -0.90 7.85
C ASP A 254 -19.65 -0.76 6.73
N LYS A 255 -19.33 0.02 5.68
CA LYS A 255 -20.15 0.10 4.46
C LYS A 255 -20.28 -1.26 3.77
N LEU A 256 -19.19 -1.99 3.59
CA LEU A 256 -19.21 -3.32 2.98
C LEU A 256 -20.05 -4.30 3.79
N ILE A 257 -19.91 -4.31 5.12
CA ILE A 257 -20.71 -5.19 5.99
C ILE A 257 -22.20 -4.83 5.85
N ALA A 258 -22.54 -3.54 5.88
CA ALA A 258 -23.91 -3.08 5.68
C ALA A 258 -24.46 -3.38 4.28
N SER A 259 -23.60 -3.42 3.26
CA SER A 259 -23.92 -3.81 1.88
C SER A 259 -24.14 -5.33 1.78
N ALA A 260 -23.25 -6.12 2.39
CA ALA A 260 -23.30 -7.59 2.44
C ALA A 260 -24.63 -8.10 3.00
N ASP A 261 -25.15 -7.45 4.04
CA ASP A 261 -26.46 -7.78 4.64
C ASP A 261 -27.64 -7.53 3.68
N LYS A 262 -27.49 -6.61 2.71
CA LYS A 262 -28.52 -6.22 1.75
C LYS A 262 -28.38 -6.89 0.39
N VAL A 263 -27.34 -7.70 0.18
CA VAL A 263 -27.10 -8.42 -1.08
C VAL A 263 -28.35 -9.19 -1.49
N GLN A 264 -28.77 -9.08 -2.74
CA GLN A 264 -29.93 -9.76 -3.29
C GLN A 264 -29.52 -10.64 -4.47
N VAL A 265 -29.99 -11.89 -4.49
CA VAL A 265 -29.90 -12.80 -5.62
C VAL A 265 -31.32 -13.29 -5.88
N ASP A 266 -31.83 -13.03 -7.09
CA ASP A 266 -33.20 -13.38 -7.47
C ASP A 266 -33.31 -14.84 -7.88
N SER A 267 -32.32 -15.32 -8.65
CA SER A 267 -32.21 -16.73 -9.06
C SER A 267 -30.81 -17.03 -9.61
N CYS A 268 -30.49 -18.31 -9.77
CA CYS A 268 -29.27 -18.74 -10.45
C CYS A 268 -29.57 -19.91 -11.39
N SER A 269 -29.21 -19.79 -12.66
CA SER A 269 -29.35 -20.88 -13.64
C SER A 269 -28.17 -21.85 -13.64
N TYR A 270 -27.10 -21.53 -12.90
CA TYR A 270 -25.86 -22.30 -12.81
C TYR A 270 -25.27 -22.63 -14.18
N ARG A 271 -25.19 -21.62 -15.05
CA ARG A 271 -24.82 -21.78 -16.46
C ARG A 271 -23.44 -22.44 -16.61
N SER A 272 -22.44 -22.00 -15.86
CA SER A 272 -21.15 -22.68 -15.73
C SER A 272 -21.03 -23.38 -14.38
N PRO A 273 -20.86 -24.71 -14.32
CA PRO A 273 -20.79 -25.40 -13.02
C PRO A 273 -19.44 -25.23 -12.31
N GLU A 274 -18.33 -25.08 -13.03
CA GLU A 274 -17.01 -24.85 -12.45
C GLU A 274 -16.37 -23.62 -13.10
N ILE A 275 -16.26 -22.54 -12.34
CA ILE A 275 -15.61 -21.29 -12.76
C ILE A 275 -14.31 -21.13 -11.99
N VAL A 276 -13.22 -20.94 -12.72
CA VAL A 276 -11.90 -20.68 -12.13
C VAL A 276 -11.45 -19.28 -12.53
N LEU A 277 -11.17 -18.44 -11.53
CA LEU A 277 -10.56 -17.14 -11.74
C LEU A 277 -9.12 -17.19 -11.25
N ILE A 278 -8.17 -16.89 -12.12
CA ILE A 278 -6.76 -16.79 -11.79
C ILE A 278 -6.37 -15.32 -11.86
N ILE A 279 -6.12 -14.73 -10.70
CA ILE A 279 -5.64 -13.36 -10.52
C ILE A 279 -4.11 -13.39 -10.43
N GLY A 280 -3.44 -12.95 -11.50
CA GLY A 280 -1.98 -12.75 -11.52
C GLY A 280 -1.57 -11.42 -10.86
N GLU A 281 -0.26 -11.20 -10.78
CA GLU A 281 0.32 -9.99 -10.16
C GLU A 281 1.43 -9.42 -11.06
N SER A 282 1.40 -8.11 -11.34
CA SER A 282 2.48 -7.40 -12.06
C SER A 282 2.83 -7.97 -13.44
N PHE A 283 1.87 -8.52 -14.21
CA PHE A 283 2.14 -9.12 -15.51
C PHE A 283 1.74 -8.20 -16.67
N GLY A 284 2.74 -7.56 -17.31
CA GLY A 284 2.53 -6.71 -18.48
C GLY A 284 2.29 -7.53 -19.76
N ARG A 285 1.29 -7.12 -20.57
CA ARG A 285 0.96 -7.79 -21.85
C ARG A 285 2.16 -7.86 -22.79
N HIS A 286 2.98 -6.82 -22.77
CA HIS A 286 4.14 -6.65 -23.64
C HIS A 286 5.30 -7.61 -23.35
N HIS A 287 5.26 -8.38 -22.26
CA HIS A 287 6.22 -9.46 -21.97
C HIS A 287 5.63 -10.86 -22.19
N SER A 288 4.46 -10.96 -22.79
CA SER A 288 3.81 -12.23 -23.09
C SER A 288 4.04 -12.64 -24.55
N GLN A 289 4.66 -13.81 -24.76
CA GLN A 289 4.86 -14.38 -26.11
C GLN A 289 3.55 -14.50 -26.87
N GLN A 290 2.45 -14.84 -26.18
CA GLN A 290 1.11 -14.93 -26.76
C GLN A 290 0.65 -13.62 -27.41
N TYR A 291 1.12 -12.48 -26.92
CA TYR A 291 0.78 -11.16 -27.43
C TYR A 291 1.88 -10.54 -28.30
N GLY A 292 2.79 -11.37 -28.81
CA GLY A 292 3.82 -10.95 -29.77
C GLY A 292 5.17 -10.58 -29.14
N TYR A 293 5.39 -10.85 -27.85
CA TYR A 293 6.71 -10.65 -27.25
C TYR A 293 7.76 -11.58 -27.87
N PHE A 294 8.97 -11.06 -28.08
CA PHE A 294 10.02 -11.73 -28.85
C PHE A 294 10.75 -12.85 -28.08
N MET A 295 10.54 -12.96 -26.77
CA MET A 295 11.05 -14.07 -25.96
C MET A 295 9.96 -15.11 -25.75
N PRO A 296 10.30 -16.41 -25.68
CA PRO A 296 9.34 -17.48 -25.44
C PRO A 296 8.95 -17.56 -23.94
N THR A 297 8.31 -16.51 -23.44
CA THR A 297 7.94 -16.36 -22.03
C THR A 297 6.65 -17.11 -21.66
N THR A 298 5.75 -17.36 -22.61
CA THR A 298 4.46 -18.04 -22.35
C THR A 298 4.18 -19.20 -23.31
N PRO A 299 5.09 -20.17 -23.44
CA PRO A 299 4.95 -21.24 -24.43
C PRO A 299 3.75 -22.15 -24.19
N ARG A 300 3.31 -22.35 -22.94
CA ARG A 300 2.15 -23.21 -22.64
C ARG A 300 0.84 -22.52 -22.97
N GLN A 301 0.71 -21.23 -22.68
CA GLN A 301 -0.44 -20.44 -23.12
C GLN A 301 -0.56 -20.44 -24.66
N VAL A 302 0.54 -20.25 -25.39
CA VAL A 302 0.56 -20.35 -26.87
C VAL A 302 0.14 -21.75 -27.35
N ALA A 303 0.58 -22.82 -26.69
CA ALA A 303 0.15 -24.18 -27.04
C ALA A 303 -1.35 -24.39 -26.84
N ARG A 304 -1.92 -23.84 -25.75
CA ARG A 304 -3.36 -23.91 -25.47
C ARG A 304 -4.19 -23.07 -26.44
N GLU A 305 -3.71 -21.90 -26.83
CA GLU A 305 -4.33 -21.08 -27.87
C GLU A 305 -4.42 -21.84 -29.20
N LYS A 306 -3.32 -22.50 -29.60
CA LYS A 306 -3.28 -23.33 -30.82
C LYS A 306 -4.26 -24.51 -30.80
N SER A 307 -4.67 -24.97 -29.62
CA SER A 307 -5.72 -26.01 -29.51
C SER A 307 -7.13 -25.48 -29.80
N GLY A 308 -7.31 -24.15 -29.91
CA GLY A 308 -8.58 -23.48 -30.04
C GLY A 308 -9.32 -23.25 -28.72
N LEU A 309 -8.91 -23.90 -27.63
CA LEU A 309 -9.66 -23.87 -26.37
C LEU A 309 -9.34 -22.66 -25.47
N LEU A 310 -8.25 -21.95 -25.72
CA LEU A 310 -7.88 -20.71 -25.04
C LEU A 310 -8.04 -19.54 -26.00
N VAL A 311 -8.86 -18.55 -25.61
CA VAL A 311 -9.16 -17.37 -26.42
C VAL A 311 -8.51 -16.13 -25.77
N PRO A 312 -7.41 -15.59 -26.34
CA PRO A 312 -6.82 -14.35 -25.87
C PRO A 312 -7.64 -13.13 -26.28
N PHE A 313 -7.84 -12.19 -25.35
CA PHE A 313 -8.49 -10.91 -25.59
C PHE A 313 -7.44 -9.85 -25.90
N THR A 314 -7.67 -9.06 -26.95
CA THR A 314 -6.63 -8.22 -27.57
C THR A 314 -6.62 -6.75 -27.10
N ASP A 315 -7.68 -6.26 -26.45
CA ASP A 315 -7.78 -4.84 -26.03
C ASP A 315 -8.32 -4.72 -24.59
N VAL A 316 -7.54 -5.23 -23.63
CA VAL A 316 -7.86 -5.25 -22.20
C VAL A 316 -6.89 -4.40 -21.39
N VAL A 317 -7.42 -3.53 -20.53
CA VAL A 317 -6.64 -2.72 -19.59
C VAL A 317 -7.09 -2.92 -18.15
N SER A 318 -6.17 -2.76 -17.20
CA SER A 318 -6.54 -2.59 -15.80
C SER A 318 -7.06 -1.18 -15.53
N CYS A 319 -7.91 -1.02 -14.52
CA CYS A 319 -8.38 0.31 -14.07
C CYS A 319 -7.36 1.04 -13.19
N TRP A 320 -6.44 0.30 -12.56
CA TRP A 320 -5.41 0.80 -11.65
C TRP A 320 -4.11 0.04 -11.84
N ASN A 321 -3.00 0.65 -11.46
CA ASN A 321 -1.67 0.03 -11.41
C ASN A 321 -1.21 -0.24 -9.96
N LEU A 322 -2.15 -0.35 -9.02
CA LEU A 322 -1.87 -0.71 -7.63
C LEU A 322 -2.86 -1.78 -7.18
N THR A 323 -2.35 -2.94 -6.78
CA THR A 323 -3.09 -4.16 -6.40
C THR A 323 -4.28 -3.86 -5.51
N SER A 324 -4.11 -3.01 -4.50
CA SER A 324 -5.19 -2.62 -3.58
C SER A 324 -6.41 -2.03 -4.29
N PHE A 325 -6.20 -1.09 -5.21
CA PHE A 325 -7.28 -0.46 -5.96
C PHE A 325 -7.85 -1.37 -7.03
N VAL A 326 -7.01 -2.19 -7.65
CA VAL A 326 -7.48 -3.19 -8.60
C VAL A 326 -8.44 -4.13 -7.88
N PHE A 327 -8.07 -4.65 -6.72
CA PHE A 327 -8.92 -5.56 -5.94
C PHE A 327 -10.24 -4.92 -5.50
N LYS A 328 -10.21 -3.67 -5.03
CA LYS A 328 -11.42 -2.90 -4.69
C LYS A 328 -12.41 -2.86 -5.86
N ASN A 329 -11.94 -2.66 -7.10
CA ASN A 329 -12.81 -2.57 -8.28
C ASN A 329 -13.15 -3.95 -8.88
N VAL A 330 -12.20 -4.88 -8.91
CA VAL A 330 -12.38 -6.22 -9.51
C VAL A 330 -13.29 -7.12 -8.67
N PHE A 331 -13.31 -6.94 -7.34
CA PHE A 331 -14.21 -7.70 -6.47
C PHE A 331 -15.60 -7.09 -6.37
N SER A 332 -15.75 -5.78 -6.54
CA SER A 332 -17.03 -5.08 -6.40
C SER A 332 -17.79 -5.01 -7.73
N THR A 333 -19.12 -5.15 -7.72
CA THR A 333 -19.93 -4.92 -8.93
C THR A 333 -19.99 -3.44 -9.36
N HIS A 334 -19.27 -2.55 -8.68
CA HIS A 334 -19.09 -1.16 -9.08
C HIS A 334 -18.15 -1.04 -10.29
N VAL A 335 -18.57 -0.25 -11.28
CA VAL A 335 -17.79 0.05 -12.48
C VAL A 335 -17.36 1.51 -12.46
N VAL A 336 -16.14 1.82 -12.88
CA VAL A 336 -15.61 3.20 -12.88
C VAL A 336 -16.52 4.11 -13.72
N GLY A 337 -16.93 5.23 -13.11
CA GLY A 337 -17.88 6.20 -13.68
C GLY A 337 -19.31 6.08 -13.14
N GLN A 338 -19.62 5.04 -12.36
CA GLN A 338 -20.87 4.96 -11.61
C GLN A 338 -20.89 5.92 -10.41
N LYS A 339 -22.08 6.12 -9.84
CA LYS A 339 -22.25 6.91 -8.62
C LYS A 339 -21.79 6.10 -7.41
N GLY A 340 -21.22 6.78 -6.42
CA GLY A 340 -20.72 6.13 -5.21
C GLY A 340 -19.29 5.59 -5.40
N GLU A 341 -18.89 4.70 -4.51
CA GLU A 341 -17.60 4.02 -4.55
C GLU A 341 -17.78 2.48 -4.48
N TRP A 342 -16.70 1.75 -4.69
CA TRP A 342 -16.69 0.29 -4.72
C TRP A 342 -17.32 -0.38 -3.49
N CYS A 343 -17.21 0.23 -2.29
CA CYS A 343 -17.79 -0.33 -1.06
C CYS A 343 -19.28 -0.03 -0.86
N ASP A 344 -19.91 0.74 -1.75
CA ASP A 344 -21.36 0.93 -1.79
C ASP A 344 -22.08 -0.19 -2.59
N TYR A 345 -21.31 -1.07 -3.23
CA TYR A 345 -21.77 -2.16 -4.09
C TYR A 345 -21.32 -3.51 -3.53
N PRO A 346 -22.06 -4.60 -3.81
CA PRO A 346 -21.72 -5.92 -3.28
C PRO A 346 -20.47 -6.51 -3.94
N LEU A 347 -19.78 -7.37 -3.20
CA LEU A 347 -18.63 -8.09 -3.73
C LEU A 347 -19.12 -9.36 -4.45
N PHE A 348 -18.59 -9.67 -5.62
CA PHE A 348 -19.06 -10.80 -6.42
C PHE A 348 -18.96 -12.16 -5.69
N PRO A 349 -17.94 -12.45 -4.84
CA PRO A 349 -17.92 -13.72 -4.12
C PRO A 349 -19.13 -13.89 -3.19
N GLU A 350 -19.65 -12.80 -2.61
CA GLU A 350 -20.85 -12.82 -1.77
C GLU A 350 -22.09 -13.19 -2.59
N LEU A 351 -22.22 -12.62 -3.79
CA LEU A 351 -23.28 -12.95 -4.74
C LEU A 351 -23.22 -14.42 -5.15
N PHE A 352 -22.02 -14.94 -5.42
CA PHE A 352 -21.82 -16.35 -5.75
C PHE A 352 -22.22 -17.28 -4.61
N ARG A 353 -21.77 -16.99 -3.37
CA ARG A 353 -22.16 -17.79 -2.20
C ARG A 353 -23.65 -17.75 -1.93
N LYS A 354 -24.26 -16.57 -2.01
CA LYS A 354 -25.71 -16.40 -1.84
C LYS A 354 -26.50 -17.11 -2.94
N ALA A 355 -25.96 -17.17 -4.17
CA ALA A 355 -26.51 -17.94 -5.28
C ALA A 355 -26.33 -19.46 -5.14
N GLY A 356 -25.55 -19.94 -4.15
CA GLY A 356 -25.36 -21.36 -3.88
C GLY A 356 -24.11 -22.00 -4.52
N TYR A 357 -23.20 -21.20 -5.09
CA TYR A 357 -21.86 -21.68 -5.43
C TYR A 357 -21.04 -21.91 -4.16
N HIS A 358 -20.21 -22.95 -4.17
CA HIS A 358 -19.13 -23.11 -3.20
C HIS A 358 -17.94 -22.26 -3.63
N VAL A 359 -17.57 -21.27 -2.82
CA VAL A 359 -16.51 -20.31 -3.19
C VAL A 359 -15.22 -20.60 -2.43
N THR A 360 -14.18 -20.92 -3.19
CA THR A 360 -12.82 -21.18 -2.68
C THR A 360 -11.89 -20.03 -3.06
N PHE A 361 -11.18 -19.45 -2.09
CA PHE A 361 -10.16 -18.44 -2.34
C PHE A 361 -8.80 -18.88 -1.83
N ILE A 362 -7.87 -19.12 -2.77
CA ILE A 362 -6.51 -19.59 -2.52
C ILE A 362 -5.56 -18.46 -2.89
N THR A 363 -4.80 -17.96 -1.94
CA THR A 363 -3.98 -16.76 -2.13
C THR A 363 -2.57 -16.94 -1.59
N ASN A 364 -1.59 -16.44 -2.36
CA ASN A 364 -0.21 -16.32 -1.94
C ASN A 364 0.19 -14.89 -1.57
N GLN A 365 -0.79 -14.02 -1.29
CA GLN A 365 -0.54 -12.64 -0.86
C GLN A 365 -1.37 -12.26 0.39
N PHE A 366 -2.69 -12.47 0.37
CA PHE A 366 -3.60 -11.93 1.38
C PHE A 366 -4.09 -13.01 2.34
N LEU A 367 -3.31 -13.32 3.38
CA LEU A 367 -3.72 -14.24 4.45
C LEU A 367 -3.82 -13.57 5.82
N PRO A 368 -4.92 -13.77 6.58
CA PRO A 368 -5.15 -13.12 7.88
C PRO A 368 -4.09 -13.37 8.97
N LYS A 369 -3.17 -14.33 8.78
CA LYS A 369 -2.22 -14.79 9.81
C LYS A 369 -0.77 -14.82 9.33
N ALA A 370 -0.48 -14.33 8.13
CA ALA A 370 0.88 -14.34 7.60
C ALA A 370 1.66 -13.14 8.14
N LYS A 371 2.79 -13.41 8.81
CA LYS A 371 3.62 -12.43 9.51
C LYS A 371 4.45 -11.52 8.58
N GLU A 372 3.96 -11.09 7.42
CA GLU A 372 4.75 -10.23 6.53
C GLU A 372 3.98 -9.10 5.85
N ALA A 373 4.58 -7.90 5.97
CA ALA A 373 4.51 -6.72 5.13
C ALA A 373 3.28 -5.78 5.19
N VAL A 374 3.63 -4.49 5.24
CA VAL A 374 2.79 -3.28 5.24
C VAL A 374 1.78 -3.22 4.08
N TYR A 375 1.98 -4.01 3.01
CA TYR A 375 1.13 -4.06 1.81
C TYR A 375 -0.16 -4.87 1.98
N ASP A 376 -0.29 -5.65 3.06
CA ASP A 376 -1.50 -6.43 3.37
C ASP A 376 -2.69 -5.52 3.76
N PHE A 377 -2.40 -4.28 4.21
CA PHE A 377 -3.42 -3.35 4.71
C PHE A 377 -4.34 -2.78 3.63
N SER A 378 -3.86 -2.55 2.40
CA SER A 378 -4.66 -1.83 1.39
C SER A 378 -5.47 -2.75 0.46
N GLY A 379 -4.97 -3.97 0.17
CA GLY A 379 -5.66 -4.95 -0.67
C GLY A 379 -6.33 -6.09 0.09
N GLY A 380 -5.82 -6.45 1.27
CA GLY A 380 -6.28 -7.59 2.06
C GLY A 380 -7.34 -7.28 3.11
N PHE A 381 -7.50 -6.03 3.55
CA PHE A 381 -8.32 -5.71 4.73
C PHE A 381 -9.78 -6.19 4.63
N PHE A 382 -10.44 -6.01 3.49
CA PHE A 382 -11.81 -6.45 3.29
C PHE A 382 -11.91 -7.95 2.99
N LEU A 383 -10.88 -8.53 2.38
CA LEU A 383 -10.78 -9.96 2.14
C LEU A 383 -10.51 -10.74 3.42
N ASN A 384 -9.77 -10.15 4.37
CA ASN A 384 -9.33 -10.79 5.61
C ASN A 384 -10.20 -10.43 6.81
N ASN A 385 -11.06 -9.40 6.71
CA ASN A 385 -12.04 -9.11 7.75
C ASN A 385 -12.90 -10.36 8.02
N PRO A 386 -13.03 -10.84 9.27
CA PRO A 386 -13.70 -12.12 9.56
C PRO A 386 -15.16 -12.19 9.10
N VAL A 387 -15.90 -11.08 9.19
CA VAL A 387 -17.31 -11.01 8.78
C VAL A 387 -17.41 -11.10 7.26
N LEU A 388 -16.66 -10.25 6.55
CA LEU A 388 -16.66 -10.21 5.09
C LEU A 388 -16.04 -11.47 4.47
N SER A 389 -14.96 -11.99 5.03
CA SER A 389 -14.36 -13.26 4.59
C SER A 389 -15.36 -14.40 4.72
N LYS A 390 -16.14 -14.45 5.81
CA LYS A 390 -17.19 -15.46 6.00
C LYS A 390 -18.38 -15.24 5.07
N ALA A 391 -18.65 -14.01 4.63
CA ALA A 391 -19.67 -13.70 3.63
C ALA A 391 -19.23 -14.10 2.21
N GLN A 392 -17.94 -13.95 1.90
CA GLN A 392 -17.37 -14.15 0.56
C GLN A 392 -16.88 -15.56 0.26
N PHE A 393 -16.35 -16.29 1.25
CA PHE A 393 -15.62 -17.54 1.01
C PHE A 393 -16.08 -18.67 1.93
N ASP A 394 -16.25 -19.87 1.37
CA ASP A 394 -16.48 -21.10 2.12
C ASP A 394 -15.17 -21.72 2.59
N THR A 395 -14.13 -21.67 1.74
CA THR A 395 -12.83 -22.31 2.00
C THR A 395 -11.67 -21.45 1.55
N ARG A 396 -10.59 -21.43 2.35
CA ARG A 396 -9.34 -20.71 2.08
C ARG A 396 -8.12 -21.53 2.47
N ASN A 397 -6.97 -21.20 1.89
CA ASN A 397 -5.68 -21.71 2.39
C ASN A 397 -5.29 -20.99 3.70
N ASP A 398 -4.36 -21.59 4.41
CA ASP A 398 -3.94 -21.23 5.77
C ASP A 398 -2.47 -20.82 5.89
N SER A 399 -1.71 -20.96 4.81
CA SER A 399 -0.29 -20.58 4.75
C SER A 399 0.08 -19.91 3.42
N LEU A 400 0.95 -18.91 3.48
CA LEU A 400 1.67 -18.39 2.32
C LEU A 400 2.84 -19.30 1.99
N HIS A 401 3.24 -19.28 0.72
CA HIS A 401 4.31 -20.09 0.17
C HIS A 401 5.34 -19.21 -0.51
N ARG A 402 6.58 -19.71 -0.54
CA ARG A 402 7.67 -19.06 -1.26
C ARG A 402 7.39 -18.94 -2.75
N PHE A 403 6.76 -19.95 -3.35
CA PHE A 403 6.45 -20.00 -4.77
C PHE A 403 5.00 -20.40 -5.02
N ASP A 404 4.40 -19.85 -6.08
CA ASP A 404 2.98 -20.07 -6.38
C ASP A 404 2.63 -21.52 -6.74
N GLU A 405 3.59 -22.36 -7.16
CA GLU A 405 3.29 -23.77 -7.44
C GLU A 405 2.80 -24.53 -6.21
N ASP A 406 3.13 -24.09 -5.00
CA ASP A 406 2.67 -24.73 -3.77
C ASP A 406 1.18 -24.48 -3.49
N LEU A 407 0.57 -23.44 -4.08
CA LEU A 407 -0.90 -23.25 -4.05
C LEU A 407 -1.66 -24.41 -4.72
N LEU A 408 -1.01 -25.14 -5.62
CA LEU A 408 -1.60 -26.32 -6.25
C LEU A 408 -1.88 -27.41 -5.21
N LYS A 409 -1.01 -27.56 -4.20
CA LYS A 409 -1.20 -28.53 -3.10
C LYS A 409 -2.35 -28.10 -2.20
N ASP A 410 -2.47 -26.79 -1.94
CA ASP A 410 -3.62 -26.25 -1.21
C ASP A 410 -4.93 -26.51 -1.94
N TYR A 411 -4.97 -26.27 -3.25
CA TYR A 411 -6.14 -26.61 -4.05
C TYR A 411 -6.45 -28.11 -4.01
N ASP A 412 -5.45 -28.97 -4.19
CA ASP A 412 -5.65 -30.42 -4.22
C ASP A 412 -6.19 -30.98 -2.88
N ARG A 413 -5.92 -30.30 -1.77
CA ARG A 413 -6.52 -30.53 -0.45
C ARG A 413 -7.93 -29.95 -0.33
N LEU A 414 -8.11 -28.66 -0.67
CA LEU A 414 -9.36 -27.93 -0.46
C LEU A 414 -10.48 -28.39 -1.40
N ARG A 415 -10.14 -28.84 -2.62
CA ARG A 415 -11.13 -29.33 -3.62
C ARG A 415 -11.95 -30.52 -3.14
N GLN A 416 -11.54 -31.19 -2.06
CA GLN A 416 -12.34 -32.25 -1.43
C GLN A 416 -13.64 -31.72 -0.82
N GLN A 417 -13.72 -30.40 -0.57
CA GLN A 417 -14.89 -29.71 -0.04
C GLN A 417 -15.77 -29.09 -1.14
N SER A 418 -15.35 -29.18 -2.41
CA SER A 418 -16.10 -28.67 -3.55
C SER A 418 -17.49 -29.30 -3.66
N LYS A 419 -18.46 -28.51 -4.11
CA LYS A 419 -19.85 -28.93 -4.31
C LYS A 419 -20.14 -29.12 -5.81
N LYS A 420 -21.42 -29.22 -6.17
CA LYS A 420 -21.88 -29.33 -7.56
C LYS A 420 -21.54 -28.10 -8.40
N TYR A 421 -21.57 -26.91 -7.79
CA TYR A 421 -21.29 -25.63 -8.43
C TYR A 421 -20.19 -24.91 -7.66
N ASN A 422 -19.09 -24.56 -8.32
CA ASN A 422 -17.89 -24.04 -7.67
C ASN A 422 -17.36 -22.80 -8.37
N LEU A 423 -16.91 -21.85 -7.55
CA LEU A 423 -16.06 -20.74 -7.96
C LEU A 423 -14.73 -20.90 -7.23
N THR A 424 -13.66 -21.13 -7.97
CA THR A 424 -12.30 -21.24 -7.42
C THR A 424 -11.48 -20.04 -7.85
N ILE A 425 -11.05 -19.21 -6.90
CA ILE A 425 -10.22 -18.04 -7.13
C ILE A 425 -8.80 -18.35 -6.67
N PHE A 426 -7.83 -18.26 -7.58
CA PHE A 426 -6.40 -18.27 -7.28
C PHE A 426 -5.87 -16.84 -7.34
N GLN A 427 -5.19 -16.39 -6.28
CA GLN A 427 -4.40 -15.17 -6.30
C GLN A 427 -2.92 -15.52 -6.17
N LEU A 428 -2.17 -15.21 -7.22
CA LEU A 428 -0.75 -15.52 -7.34
C LEU A 428 0.10 -14.33 -6.88
N ILE A 429 1.32 -14.56 -6.39
CA ILE A 429 2.32 -13.48 -6.22
C ILE A 429 2.99 -13.12 -7.56
N GLY A 430 2.88 -13.99 -8.56
CA GLY A 430 3.14 -13.68 -9.96
C GLY A 430 4.52 -13.07 -10.19
N GLN A 431 4.54 -11.90 -10.85
CA GLN A 431 5.75 -11.16 -11.18
C GLN A 431 6.00 -9.99 -10.22
N HIS A 432 5.50 -10.05 -8.97
CA HIS A 432 5.74 -8.98 -8.00
C HIS A 432 7.24 -8.65 -7.84
N VAL A 433 7.56 -7.38 -7.57
CA VAL A 433 8.93 -6.86 -7.41
C VAL A 433 9.78 -7.72 -6.46
N SER A 434 11.08 -7.79 -6.74
CA SER A 434 12.00 -8.89 -6.38
C SER A 434 11.80 -10.13 -7.27
N TYR A 435 11.75 -9.91 -8.58
CA TYR A 435 11.48 -10.92 -9.62
C TYR A 435 12.31 -12.20 -9.48
N ARG A 436 13.56 -12.08 -9.03
CA ARG A 436 14.47 -13.21 -8.81
C ARG A 436 13.94 -14.24 -7.82
N ASP A 437 13.10 -13.80 -6.88
CA ASP A 437 12.53 -14.63 -5.83
C ASP A 437 11.17 -15.23 -6.22
N ARG A 438 10.66 -14.89 -7.41
CA ARG A 438 9.38 -15.41 -7.94
C ARG A 438 9.51 -16.77 -8.62
N PHE A 439 10.73 -17.25 -8.84
CA PHE A 439 10.99 -18.55 -9.46
C PHE A 439 12.19 -19.28 -8.83
N PRO A 440 12.16 -20.63 -8.78
CA PRO A 440 13.28 -21.43 -8.29
C PRO A 440 14.57 -21.22 -9.10
N ARG A 441 15.74 -21.27 -8.42
CA ARG A 441 17.04 -21.01 -9.08
C ARG A 441 17.32 -21.96 -10.25
N ASN A 442 16.92 -23.23 -10.13
CA ASN A 442 17.08 -24.26 -11.15
C ASN A 442 16.11 -24.12 -12.35
N ARG A 443 15.22 -23.13 -12.31
CA ARG A 443 14.28 -22.80 -13.41
C ARG A 443 14.66 -21.51 -14.14
N THR A 444 15.89 -21.05 -13.99
CA THR A 444 16.44 -19.90 -14.73
C THR A 444 16.71 -20.31 -16.18
N HIS A 445 16.02 -19.68 -17.13
CA HIS A 445 16.16 -19.92 -18.56
C HIS A 445 16.80 -18.73 -19.29
N PHE A 446 16.35 -17.52 -19.02
CA PHE A 446 16.90 -16.29 -19.61
C PHE A 446 18.01 -15.71 -18.73
N TYR A 447 19.04 -15.16 -19.36
CA TYR A 447 20.17 -14.49 -18.71
C TYR A 447 20.41 -13.13 -19.36
N ALA A 448 21.24 -12.27 -18.78
CA ALA A 448 21.57 -10.97 -19.38
C ALA A 448 22.05 -11.10 -20.84
N SER A 449 22.85 -12.13 -21.13
CA SER A 449 23.35 -12.43 -22.47
C SER A 449 22.25 -12.81 -23.47
N SER A 450 21.09 -13.27 -23.00
CA SER A 450 19.93 -13.54 -23.87
C SER A 450 19.38 -12.28 -24.55
N TYR A 451 19.73 -11.09 -24.05
CA TYR A 451 19.23 -9.81 -24.52
C TYR A 451 20.29 -8.95 -25.20
N GLU A 452 21.56 -9.35 -25.26
CA GLU A 452 22.65 -8.53 -25.84
C GLU A 452 22.33 -8.03 -27.25
N ASN A 453 21.85 -8.93 -28.12
CA ASN A 453 21.48 -8.59 -29.50
C ASN A 453 20.03 -8.09 -29.64
N LYS A 454 19.15 -8.38 -28.66
CA LYS A 454 17.71 -8.08 -28.74
C LYS A 454 17.32 -6.75 -28.09
N ARG A 455 18.09 -6.33 -27.08
CA ARG A 455 17.96 -5.08 -26.32
C ARG A 455 19.38 -4.47 -26.16
N PRO A 456 20.05 -4.11 -27.27
CA PRO A 456 21.42 -3.58 -27.24
C PRO A 456 21.54 -2.25 -26.48
N GLU A 457 20.44 -1.50 -26.35
CA GLU A 457 20.36 -0.23 -25.64
C GLU A 457 20.42 -0.34 -24.11
N LEU A 458 20.16 -1.52 -23.55
CA LEU A 458 20.24 -1.77 -22.11
C LEU A 458 21.66 -2.15 -21.67
N ASN A 459 22.10 -1.71 -20.50
CA ASN A 459 23.34 -2.21 -19.91
C ASN A 459 23.15 -3.60 -19.26
N ASP A 460 24.24 -4.27 -18.88
CA ASP A 460 24.21 -5.62 -18.33
C ASP A 460 23.35 -5.76 -17.06
N ARG A 461 23.32 -4.72 -16.21
CA ARG A 461 22.49 -4.72 -15.00
C ARG A 461 21.00 -4.66 -15.36
N GLN A 462 20.63 -3.84 -16.34
CA GLN A 462 19.26 -3.73 -16.83
C GLN A 462 18.83 -5.02 -17.51
N ARG A 463 19.65 -5.59 -18.41
CA ARG A 463 19.37 -6.89 -19.05
C ARG A 463 19.25 -8.01 -18.03
N LYS A 464 20.08 -8.03 -16.98
CA LYS A 464 19.96 -9.00 -15.89
C LYS A 464 18.63 -8.89 -15.16
N MET A 465 18.19 -7.68 -14.88
CA MET A 465 16.90 -7.46 -14.22
C MET A 465 15.72 -7.85 -15.12
N LEU A 466 15.74 -7.46 -16.40
CA LEU A 466 14.77 -7.90 -17.41
C LEU A 466 14.72 -9.43 -17.50
N SER A 467 15.87 -10.11 -17.48
CA SER A 467 15.92 -11.57 -17.47
C SER A 467 15.24 -12.18 -16.24
N PHE A 468 15.30 -11.53 -15.07
CA PHE A 468 14.58 -12.01 -13.89
C PHE A 468 13.07 -11.86 -14.05
N TYR A 469 12.60 -10.75 -14.63
CA TYR A 469 11.18 -10.55 -14.91
C TYR A 469 10.65 -11.61 -15.90
N ASP A 470 11.31 -11.80 -17.05
CA ASP A 470 10.86 -12.77 -18.06
C ASP A 470 10.94 -14.23 -17.56
N ASN A 471 11.89 -14.57 -16.69
CA ASN A 471 11.91 -15.88 -16.03
C ASN A 471 10.75 -16.04 -15.04
N ALA A 472 10.36 -14.98 -14.33
CA ALA A 472 9.18 -15.01 -13.48
C ALA A 472 7.89 -15.19 -14.32
N VAL A 473 7.81 -14.57 -15.51
CA VAL A 473 6.72 -14.81 -16.48
C VAL A 473 6.69 -16.27 -16.93
N LEU A 474 7.84 -16.84 -17.32
CA LEU A 474 7.93 -18.24 -17.76
C LEU A 474 7.61 -19.25 -16.65
N TYR A 475 7.94 -18.91 -15.40
CA TYR A 475 7.54 -19.70 -14.24
C TYR A 475 6.02 -19.63 -14.02
N ASN A 476 5.43 -18.43 -14.04
CA ASN A 476 3.99 -18.24 -13.94
C ASN A 476 3.21 -18.97 -15.04
N ASP A 477 3.67 -18.94 -16.30
CA ASP A 477 3.10 -19.72 -17.40
C ASP A 477 3.00 -21.22 -17.05
N SER A 478 4.00 -21.76 -16.34
CA SER A 478 3.96 -23.15 -15.88
C SER A 478 3.00 -23.41 -14.73
N VAL A 479 2.87 -22.46 -13.79
CA VAL A 479 1.95 -22.59 -12.66
C VAL A 479 0.51 -22.51 -13.17
N VAL A 480 0.22 -21.53 -14.02
CA VAL A 480 -1.10 -21.36 -14.64
C VAL A 480 -1.48 -22.57 -15.48
N ASP A 481 -0.56 -23.13 -16.28
CA ASP A 481 -0.81 -24.39 -17.01
C ASP A 481 -1.18 -25.54 -16.07
N GLN A 482 -0.49 -25.66 -14.93
CA GLN A 482 -0.77 -26.69 -13.93
C GLN A 482 -2.09 -26.48 -13.21
N ILE A 483 -2.53 -25.23 -13.02
CA ILE A 483 -3.89 -24.92 -12.57
C ILE A 483 -4.89 -25.45 -13.62
N ILE A 484 -4.74 -25.05 -14.89
CA ILE A 484 -5.66 -25.46 -15.97
C ILE A 484 -5.77 -27.00 -16.05
N ARG A 485 -4.65 -27.72 -15.96
CA ARG A 485 -4.63 -29.20 -15.98
C ARG A 485 -5.54 -29.87 -14.93
N ARG A 486 -5.78 -29.21 -13.79
CA ARG A 486 -6.67 -29.74 -12.74
C ARG A 486 -8.16 -29.63 -13.09
N PHE A 487 -8.49 -28.81 -14.09
CA PHE A 487 -9.86 -28.55 -14.53
C PHE A 487 -10.11 -29.01 -15.98
N GLU A 488 -9.08 -29.39 -16.74
CA GLU A 488 -9.19 -29.71 -18.17
C GLU A 488 -10.15 -30.88 -18.49
N ASN A 489 -10.36 -31.80 -17.54
CA ASN A 489 -11.28 -32.94 -17.69
C ASN A 489 -12.66 -32.71 -17.05
N ARG A 490 -12.95 -31.48 -16.58
CA ARG A 490 -14.23 -31.10 -15.95
C ARG A 490 -15.07 -30.27 -16.92
N ASP A 491 -16.32 -30.01 -16.58
CA ASP A 491 -17.14 -29.00 -17.25
C ASP A 491 -16.78 -27.61 -16.69
N ALA A 492 -15.60 -27.11 -17.08
CA ALA A 492 -14.98 -25.93 -16.47
C ALA A 492 -14.60 -24.84 -17.46
N ILE A 493 -14.71 -23.60 -16.99
CA ILE A 493 -14.23 -22.37 -17.63
C ILE A 493 -13.20 -21.68 -16.72
N VAL A 494 -12.08 -21.25 -17.31
CA VAL A 494 -10.96 -20.63 -16.60
C VAL A 494 -10.71 -19.24 -17.18
N ILE A 495 -10.68 -18.22 -16.33
CA ILE A 495 -10.40 -16.83 -16.68
C ILE A 495 -9.07 -16.46 -16.05
N TYR A 496 -8.15 -15.92 -16.84
CA TYR A 496 -6.89 -15.37 -16.35
C TYR A 496 -6.85 -13.86 -16.54
N MET A 497 -6.54 -13.15 -15.47
CA MET A 497 -6.20 -11.74 -15.53
C MET A 497 -5.17 -11.39 -14.44
N PRO A 498 -4.06 -10.73 -14.75
CA PRO A 498 -3.26 -10.09 -13.73
C PRO A 498 -3.93 -8.80 -13.27
N ASP A 499 -3.56 -8.35 -12.07
CA ASP A 499 -4.07 -7.12 -11.51
C ASP A 499 -3.67 -5.88 -12.33
N HIS A 500 -2.39 -5.77 -12.72
CA HIS A 500 -1.85 -4.73 -13.57
C HIS A 500 -0.58 -5.18 -14.31
N GLY A 501 -0.07 -4.33 -15.20
CA GLY A 501 1.20 -4.51 -15.90
C GLY A 501 2.41 -4.04 -15.08
N GLU A 502 3.60 -4.09 -15.67
CA GLU A 502 4.83 -3.65 -15.01
C GLU A 502 5.79 -3.05 -16.05
N GLU A 503 6.39 -1.91 -15.74
CA GLU A 503 7.41 -1.29 -16.56
C GLU A 503 8.77 -2.00 -16.41
N CYS A 504 9.40 -2.36 -17.54
CA CYS A 504 10.65 -3.12 -17.57
C CYS A 504 11.71 -2.53 -18.52
N TYR A 505 11.96 -1.23 -18.37
CA TYR A 505 12.89 -0.42 -19.18
C TYR A 505 12.39 -0.12 -20.60
N GLU A 506 11.09 0.11 -20.79
CA GLU A 506 10.57 0.24 -22.14
C GLU A 506 10.81 1.64 -22.72
N GLU A 507 11.05 1.64 -24.02
CA GLU A 507 11.40 2.81 -24.81
C GLU A 507 12.60 3.58 -24.18
N THR A 508 12.44 4.86 -23.88
CA THR A 508 13.49 5.72 -23.31
C THR A 508 13.27 6.02 -21.82
N ARG A 509 12.34 5.34 -21.16
CA ARG A 509 11.92 5.65 -19.78
C ARG A 509 12.99 5.32 -18.75
N GLY A 510 13.79 4.28 -19.01
CA GLY A 510 14.99 3.96 -18.24
C GLY A 510 14.76 3.50 -16.79
N PHE A 511 13.50 3.33 -16.36
CA PHE A 511 13.16 2.81 -15.04
C PHE A 511 12.50 1.42 -15.12
N ILE A 512 12.44 0.77 -13.97
CA ILE A 512 11.76 -0.51 -13.78
C ILE A 512 10.85 -0.39 -12.59
N CYS A 513 9.81 -1.21 -12.60
CA CYS A 513 8.70 -1.17 -11.67
C CYS A 513 7.72 -0.02 -11.96
N ARG A 514 6.55 -0.12 -11.37
CA ARG A 514 5.49 0.89 -11.46
C ARG A 514 5.93 2.30 -11.06
N ASN A 515 5.42 3.29 -11.77
CA ASN A 515 5.50 4.69 -11.37
C ASN A 515 4.14 5.20 -10.88
N HIS A 516 3.89 5.13 -9.58
CA HIS A 516 2.63 5.57 -8.99
C HIS A 516 2.41 7.09 -9.06
N SER A 517 3.46 7.88 -9.27
CA SER A 517 3.50 9.34 -9.13
C SER A 517 3.41 10.15 -10.42
N ALA A 518 3.53 9.50 -11.58
CA ALA A 518 3.55 10.19 -12.86
C ALA A 518 2.14 10.53 -13.35
N ALA A 519 2.01 11.68 -14.02
CA ALA A 519 0.87 11.92 -14.90
C ALA A 519 0.82 10.77 -15.93
N ILE A 520 -0.38 10.23 -16.15
CA ILE A 520 -0.56 9.08 -17.05
C ILE A 520 -0.45 9.58 -18.49
N ASP A 521 0.71 9.37 -19.11
CA ASP A 521 0.88 9.43 -20.54
C ASP A 521 0.59 8.07 -21.18
N TYR A 522 0.42 8.04 -22.52
CA TYR A 522 0.13 6.78 -23.20
C TYR A 522 1.23 5.73 -23.05
N PRO A 523 2.54 6.04 -23.13
CA PRO A 523 3.57 5.03 -22.88
C PRO A 523 3.46 4.39 -21.49
N LEU A 524 3.24 5.18 -20.43
CA LEU A 524 3.00 4.61 -19.08
C LEU A 524 1.74 3.73 -19.09
N ALA A 525 0.64 4.22 -19.67
CA ALA A 525 -0.62 3.50 -19.73
C ALA A 525 -0.46 2.14 -20.46
N LYS A 526 0.27 2.14 -21.56
CA LYS A 526 0.56 0.97 -22.39
C LYS A 526 1.31 -0.12 -21.62
N TYR A 527 2.32 0.22 -20.83
CA TYR A 527 3.14 -0.79 -20.15
C TYR A 527 2.64 -1.18 -18.75
N GLU A 528 1.98 -0.26 -18.03
CA GLU A 528 1.50 -0.53 -16.66
C GLU A 528 0.01 -0.95 -16.61
N PHE A 529 -0.79 -0.69 -17.64
CA PHE A 529 -2.23 -1.00 -17.62
C PHE A 529 -2.67 -2.01 -18.68
N GLU A 530 -1.97 -2.16 -19.81
CA GLU A 530 -2.30 -3.23 -20.76
C GLU A 530 -1.84 -4.59 -20.22
N ILE A 531 -2.81 -5.48 -20.02
CA ILE A 531 -2.60 -6.76 -19.39
C ILE A 531 -2.97 -7.93 -20.31
N PRO A 532 -2.31 -9.10 -20.18
CA PRO A 532 -2.78 -10.32 -20.80
C PRO A 532 -4.09 -10.75 -20.13
N PHE A 533 -5.09 -11.07 -20.93
CA PHE A 533 -6.39 -11.56 -20.47
C PHE A 533 -6.89 -12.62 -21.45
N TRP A 534 -7.23 -13.79 -20.94
CA TRP A 534 -7.76 -14.84 -21.77
C TRP A 534 -8.77 -15.69 -21.01
N ILE A 535 -9.62 -16.36 -21.79
CA ILE A 535 -10.59 -17.31 -21.29
C ILE A 535 -10.30 -18.67 -21.92
N TYR A 536 -10.11 -19.68 -21.08
CA TYR A 536 -9.96 -21.07 -21.48
C TYR A 536 -11.23 -21.85 -21.15
N CYS A 537 -11.74 -22.59 -22.13
CA CYS A 537 -12.81 -23.56 -21.94
C CYS A 537 -12.22 -24.97 -21.99
N SER A 538 -12.49 -25.78 -20.98
CA SER A 538 -12.18 -27.22 -21.07
C SER A 538 -12.86 -27.85 -22.30
N PRO A 539 -12.32 -28.92 -22.90
CA PRO A 539 -12.95 -29.61 -24.03
C PRO A 539 -14.41 -29.96 -23.77
N ARG A 540 -14.72 -30.42 -22.55
CA ARG A 540 -16.09 -30.74 -22.13
C ARG A 540 -16.97 -29.51 -22.07
N TYR A 541 -16.50 -28.41 -21.48
CA TYR A 541 -17.26 -27.17 -21.41
C TYR A 541 -17.56 -26.57 -22.79
N ALA A 542 -16.55 -26.51 -23.66
CA ALA A 542 -16.73 -26.01 -25.02
C ALA A 542 -17.75 -26.84 -25.83
N HIS A 543 -17.86 -28.14 -25.54
CA HIS A 543 -18.84 -29.03 -26.17
C HIS A 543 -20.24 -28.90 -25.56
N GLN A 544 -20.36 -28.78 -24.24
CA GLN A 544 -21.64 -28.72 -23.53
C GLN A 544 -22.29 -27.33 -23.58
N HIS A 545 -21.50 -26.26 -23.73
CA HIS A 545 -21.94 -24.86 -23.76
C HIS A 545 -21.43 -24.12 -25.01
N PRO A 546 -21.75 -24.61 -26.22
CA PRO A 546 -21.20 -24.07 -27.47
C PRO A 546 -21.60 -22.61 -27.73
N GLU A 547 -22.74 -22.16 -27.23
CA GLU A 547 -23.19 -20.77 -27.31
C GLU A 547 -22.27 -19.81 -26.54
N ILE A 548 -21.90 -20.16 -25.30
CA ILE A 548 -20.99 -19.34 -24.47
C ILE A 548 -19.60 -19.28 -25.12
N TYR A 549 -19.11 -20.42 -25.62
CA TYR A 549 -17.82 -20.46 -26.31
C TYR A 549 -17.82 -19.56 -27.55
N ARG A 550 -18.91 -19.52 -28.35
CA ARG A 550 -19.04 -18.60 -29.48
C ARG A 550 -19.07 -17.14 -29.04
N GLU A 551 -19.76 -16.81 -27.96
CA GLU A 551 -19.78 -15.45 -27.40
C GLU A 551 -18.36 -15.00 -26.99
N ILE A 552 -17.59 -15.87 -26.33
CA ILE A 552 -16.19 -15.61 -25.96
C ILE A 552 -15.34 -15.34 -27.20
N VAL A 553 -15.44 -16.21 -28.22
CA VAL A 553 -14.69 -16.07 -29.47
C VAL A 553 -15.05 -14.78 -30.21
N ALA A 554 -16.32 -14.38 -30.19
CA ALA A 554 -16.80 -13.15 -30.82
C ALA A 554 -16.38 -11.88 -30.05
N ALA A 555 -16.29 -11.95 -28.72
CA ALA A 555 -15.94 -10.83 -27.86
C ALA A 555 -14.44 -10.53 -27.77
N ARG A 556 -13.57 -11.42 -28.26
CA ARG A 556 -12.10 -11.37 -28.05
C ARG A 556 -11.41 -10.07 -28.46
N ASN A 557 -11.99 -9.30 -29.37
CA ASN A 557 -11.42 -8.03 -29.86
C ASN A 557 -12.12 -6.79 -29.29
N ARG A 558 -13.08 -6.97 -28.39
CA ARG A 558 -13.78 -5.85 -27.77
C ARG A 558 -12.88 -5.13 -26.78
N LYS A 559 -13.02 -3.81 -26.71
CA LYS A 559 -12.39 -3.00 -25.65
C LYS A 559 -12.93 -3.39 -24.29
N TYR A 560 -12.06 -3.65 -23.34
CA TYR A 560 -12.45 -4.07 -22.00
C TYR A 560 -11.56 -3.46 -20.92
N MET A 561 -12.15 -3.22 -19.76
CA MET A 561 -11.45 -2.79 -18.56
C MET A 561 -11.86 -3.70 -17.40
N THR A 562 -10.90 -4.09 -16.56
CA THR A 562 -11.09 -5.15 -15.57
C THR A 562 -12.03 -4.81 -14.43
N ASP A 563 -12.38 -3.53 -14.25
CA ASP A 563 -13.41 -3.09 -13.32
C ASP A 563 -14.77 -3.76 -13.58
N ALA A 564 -15.02 -4.18 -14.82
CA ALA A 564 -16.26 -4.85 -15.20
C ALA A 564 -16.23 -6.39 -15.03
N LEU A 565 -15.14 -6.99 -14.51
CA LEU A 565 -15.00 -8.44 -14.32
C LEU A 565 -16.19 -9.09 -13.59
N PRO A 566 -16.74 -8.50 -12.51
CA PRO A 566 -17.89 -9.08 -11.83
C PRO A 566 -19.07 -9.34 -12.74
N HIS A 567 -19.37 -8.46 -13.69
CA HIS A 567 -20.49 -8.64 -14.60
C HIS A 567 -20.26 -9.81 -15.57
N LEU A 568 -19.03 -10.03 -16.02
CA LEU A 568 -18.65 -11.23 -16.78
C LEU A 568 -18.88 -12.49 -15.94
N LEU A 569 -18.38 -12.52 -14.70
CA LEU A 569 -18.49 -13.70 -13.82
C LEU A 569 -19.94 -14.02 -13.45
N LEU A 570 -20.75 -13.02 -13.11
CA LEU A 570 -22.17 -13.20 -12.81
C LEU A 570 -22.94 -13.76 -14.02
N TYR A 571 -22.62 -13.30 -15.23
CA TYR A 571 -23.20 -13.83 -16.46
C TYR A 571 -22.79 -15.29 -16.71
N LEU A 572 -21.50 -15.63 -16.55
CA LEU A 572 -21.03 -17.01 -16.70
C LEU A 572 -21.67 -17.95 -15.67
N ALA A 573 -21.86 -17.49 -14.43
CA ALA A 573 -22.57 -18.26 -13.41
C ALA A 573 -24.09 -18.36 -13.66
N GLY A 574 -24.66 -17.44 -14.46
CA GLY A 574 -26.10 -17.33 -14.64
C GLY A 574 -26.82 -16.80 -13.40
N ILE A 575 -26.15 -15.93 -12.62
CA ILE A 575 -26.69 -15.29 -11.42
C ILE A 575 -27.54 -14.09 -11.86
N HIS A 576 -28.82 -14.12 -11.50
CA HIS A 576 -29.77 -13.02 -11.71
C HIS A 576 -29.87 -12.22 -10.42
N THR A 577 -29.57 -10.92 -10.52
CA THR A 577 -29.48 -10.01 -9.39
C THR A 577 -29.65 -8.58 -9.88
N PRO A 578 -30.22 -7.66 -9.08
CA PRO A 578 -30.34 -6.24 -9.46
C PRO A 578 -28.99 -5.54 -9.70
N TYR A 579 -27.87 -6.12 -9.25
CA TYR A 579 -26.54 -5.55 -9.44
C TYR A 579 -25.91 -5.93 -10.79
N TYR A 580 -26.44 -6.92 -11.51
CA TYR A 580 -25.93 -7.30 -12.82
C TYR A 580 -26.37 -6.28 -13.89
N GLN A 581 -25.43 -5.77 -14.67
CA GLN A 581 -25.70 -4.85 -15.77
C GLN A 581 -25.10 -5.41 -17.06
N ALA A 582 -25.98 -5.76 -18.00
CA ALA A 582 -25.60 -6.33 -19.29
C ALA A 582 -24.70 -5.40 -20.13
N ALA A 583 -24.76 -4.08 -19.89
CA ALA A 583 -23.91 -3.09 -20.55
C ALA A 583 -22.42 -3.21 -20.18
N TYR A 584 -22.08 -3.85 -19.05
CA TYR A 584 -20.68 -4.02 -18.62
C TYR A 584 -20.15 -5.44 -18.83
N ASN A 585 -21.00 -6.39 -19.21
CA ASN A 585 -20.56 -7.75 -19.52
C ASN A 585 -20.00 -7.81 -20.95
N VAL A 586 -18.70 -8.05 -21.11
CA VAL A 586 -18.02 -8.10 -22.41
C VAL A 586 -18.58 -9.16 -23.38
N LEU A 587 -19.24 -10.21 -22.88
CA LEU A 587 -19.89 -11.24 -23.71
C LEU A 587 -21.31 -10.86 -24.15
N SER A 588 -21.90 -9.88 -23.49
CA SER A 588 -23.28 -9.45 -23.74
C SER A 588 -23.42 -8.80 -25.11
N PRO A 589 -24.53 -9.04 -25.84
CA PRO A 589 -24.86 -8.24 -27.02
C PRO A 589 -25.20 -6.78 -26.68
N GLN A 590 -25.54 -6.46 -25.42
CA GLN A 590 -25.77 -5.09 -24.96
C GLN A 590 -24.51 -4.40 -24.41
N TYR A 591 -23.32 -5.02 -24.52
CA TYR A 591 -22.08 -4.45 -24.01
C TYR A 591 -21.81 -3.06 -24.60
N ASP A 592 -21.57 -2.08 -23.74
CA ASP A 592 -21.23 -0.72 -24.13
C ASP A 592 -19.73 -0.59 -24.38
N GLU A 593 -19.32 -0.85 -25.62
CA GLU A 593 -17.93 -0.68 -26.06
C GLU A 593 -17.50 0.80 -26.18
N SER A 594 -18.46 1.74 -26.13
CA SER A 594 -18.18 3.19 -26.13
C SER A 594 -17.84 3.74 -24.75
N ARG A 595 -18.01 2.93 -23.69
CA ARG A 595 -17.65 3.29 -22.32
C ARG A 595 -16.18 3.69 -22.24
N LYS A 596 -15.93 4.88 -21.72
CA LYS A 596 -14.57 5.39 -21.48
C LYS A 596 -13.82 4.51 -20.49
N ARG A 597 -12.59 4.14 -20.83
CA ARG A 597 -11.68 3.39 -19.94
C ARG A 597 -10.84 4.36 -19.13
N ILE A 598 -11.41 4.81 -18.01
CA ILE A 598 -10.78 5.79 -17.12
C ILE A 598 -9.79 5.10 -16.18
N LEU A 599 -8.51 5.43 -16.32
CA LEU A 599 -7.40 4.95 -15.49
C LEU A 599 -7.22 5.86 -14.27
N LYS A 600 -7.05 5.25 -13.10
CA LYS A 600 -6.84 5.94 -11.80
C LYS A 600 -7.83 7.10 -11.56
N ASN A 601 -9.07 7.00 -12.04
CA ASN A 601 -10.08 8.06 -12.00
C ASN A 601 -9.65 9.42 -12.61
N THR A 602 -8.58 9.46 -13.42
CA THR A 602 -7.98 10.73 -13.87
C THR A 602 -7.74 10.81 -15.37
N ALA A 603 -7.46 9.70 -16.06
CA ALA A 603 -7.09 9.74 -17.47
C ALA A 603 -7.92 8.76 -18.33
N ASP A 604 -8.36 9.21 -19.51
CA ASP A 604 -9.04 8.36 -20.49
C ASP A 604 -8.01 7.63 -21.37
N TYR A 605 -7.89 6.31 -21.20
CA TYR A 605 -6.91 5.49 -21.94
C TYR A 605 -7.07 5.59 -23.46
N ASP A 606 -8.31 5.56 -23.95
CA ASP A 606 -8.58 5.57 -25.38
C ASP A 606 -8.18 6.90 -26.02
N LEU A 607 -8.40 8.01 -25.32
CA LEU A 607 -7.95 9.34 -25.74
C LEU A 607 -6.42 9.45 -25.73
N LEU A 608 -5.77 8.99 -24.65
CA LEU A 608 -4.31 8.97 -24.58
C LEU A 608 -3.69 8.20 -25.76
N ARG A 609 -4.28 7.03 -26.06
CA ARG A 609 -3.87 6.18 -27.19
C ARG A 609 -4.05 6.88 -28.53
N SER A 610 -5.22 7.47 -28.78
CA SER A 610 -5.47 8.16 -30.06
C SER A 610 -4.55 9.36 -30.24
N ASP A 611 -4.35 10.16 -29.19
CA ASP A 611 -3.51 11.36 -29.23
C ASP A 611 -2.04 10.99 -29.49
N TYR A 612 -1.56 9.89 -28.91
CA TYR A 612 -0.21 9.41 -29.15
C TYR A 612 -0.01 8.91 -30.59
N LEU A 613 -0.98 8.17 -31.13
CA LEU A 613 -0.91 7.62 -32.49
C LEU A 613 -1.09 8.67 -33.59
N GLN A 614 -1.67 9.82 -33.27
CA GLN A 614 -1.83 10.95 -34.20
C GLN A 614 -0.64 11.91 -34.22
N LYS A 615 0.34 11.76 -33.30
CA LYS A 615 1.56 12.57 -33.34
C LYS A 615 2.38 12.16 -34.57
N PRO A 616 2.80 13.14 -35.41
CA PRO A 616 3.48 12.89 -36.67
C PRO A 616 4.86 12.24 -36.51
#